data_AF-A0A7X6B2B1-F1
#
_entry.id   AF-A0A7X6B2B1-F1
#
_cell.length_a   1.000
_cell.length_b   1.000
_cell.length_c   1.000
_cell.angle_alpha   90.00
_cell.angle_beta   90.00
_cell.angle_gamma   90.00
#
_symmetry.space_group_name_H-M   'P 1'
#
loop_
_entity.id
_entity.type
_entity.pdbx_description
1 polymer ?
#
loop_
_entity_poly.entity_id
_entity_poly.type
_entity_poly.pdbx_seq_one_letter_code
_entity_poly.pdbx_strand_id
1 'polypeptide(L)'
;MEQLASAAGCEPEFTTEVDDYRQAVCKSAKGKFVFLDFVTAKGQRDWLETAQMYGGVYLVGNRWVLSSSPRKNMERLRDDFGGTIEGGTSYGSASGTPR
;
A
#
# COMPACT_ATOMS: atom_id res chain seq x y z
N MET A 1 10.50 -4.63 5.40
CA MET A 1 9.55 -3.69 6.05
C MET A 1 10.26 -2.56 6.80
N GLU A 2 11.20 -2.87 7.71
CA GLU A 2 11.88 -1.86 8.54
C GLU A 2 12.58 -0.75 7.74
N GLN A 3 13.20 -1.08 6.59
CA GLN A 3 13.81 -0.07 5.72
C GLN A 3 12.78 0.90 5.10
N LEU A 4 11.60 0.40 4.72
CA LEU A 4 10.51 1.25 4.18
C LEU A 4 9.96 2.18 5.27
N ALA A 5 9.80 1.68 6.50
CA ALA A 5 9.36 2.48 7.63
C ALA A 5 10.40 3.54 8.02
N SER A 6 11.68 3.16 8.05
CA SER A 6 12.79 4.08 8.30
C SER A 6 12.84 5.22 7.26
N ALA A 7 12.65 4.92 5.97
CA ALA A 7 12.55 5.94 4.93
C ALA A 7 11.28 6.82 5.04
N ALA A 8 10.18 6.26 5.53
CA ALA A 8 9.00 7.04 5.92
C ALA A 8 9.26 7.93 7.15
N GLY A 9 10.37 7.71 7.87
CA GLY A 9 10.83 8.50 9.00
C GLY A 9 10.17 8.10 10.32
N CYS A 10 9.81 6.84 10.49
CA CYS A 10 9.20 6.34 11.73
C CYS A 10 9.53 4.87 11.98
N GLU A 11 9.29 4.43 13.21
CA GLU A 11 9.47 3.04 13.62
C GLU A 11 8.17 2.25 13.35
N PRO A 12 8.25 1.07 12.70
CA PRO A 12 7.07 0.27 12.39
C PRO A 12 6.56 -0.47 13.63
N GLU A 13 5.27 -0.33 13.91
CA GLU A 13 4.55 -1.13 14.91
C GLU A 13 3.78 -2.25 14.20
N PHE A 14 4.12 -3.51 14.49
CA PHE A 14 3.41 -4.66 13.93
C PHE A 14 2.03 -4.80 14.57
N THR A 15 0.98 -4.65 13.76
CA THR A 15 -0.41 -4.73 14.21
C THR A 15 -1.07 -6.05 13.86
N THR A 16 -0.52 -6.78 12.89
CA THR A 16 -1.10 -8.03 12.39
C THR A 16 0.00 -8.94 11.89
N GLU A 17 -0.06 -10.19 12.31
CA GLU A 17 0.81 -11.27 11.83
C GLU A 17 -0.08 -12.49 11.65
N VAL A 18 -0.28 -12.88 10.40
CA VAL A 18 -1.07 -14.05 9.99
C VAL A 18 -0.25 -14.86 8.99
N ASP A 19 -0.71 -16.07 8.67
CA ASP A 19 0.01 -17.00 7.80
C ASP A 19 0.31 -16.42 6.40
N ASP A 20 -0.52 -15.51 5.91
CA ASP A 20 -0.40 -14.94 4.56
C ASP A 20 0.44 -13.65 4.50
N TYR A 21 0.43 -12.85 5.56
CA TYR A 21 1.10 -11.55 5.59
C TYR A 21 1.33 -10.99 6.99
N ARG A 22 2.26 -10.04 7.07
CA ARG A 22 2.56 -9.22 8.24
C ARG A 22 2.24 -7.77 7.92
N GLN A 23 1.49 -7.10 8.80
CA GLN A 23 1.18 -5.68 8.68
C GLN A 23 1.84 -4.90 9.80
N ALA A 24 2.47 -3.78 9.43
CA ALA A 24 2.88 -2.76 10.37
C ALA A 24 2.25 -1.40 10.04
N VAL A 25 2.05 -0.60 11.06
CA VAL A 25 1.64 0.80 10.93
C VAL A 25 2.71 1.70 11.51
N CYS A 26 2.80 2.90 10.96
CA CYS A 26 3.84 3.85 11.33
C CYS A 26 3.26 5.26 11.21
N LYS A 27 3.46 6.11 12.21
CA LYS A 27 3.00 7.50 12.18
C LYS A 27 4.22 8.42 12.18
N SER A 28 4.28 9.34 11.22
CA SER A 28 5.30 10.38 11.18
C SER A 28 4.67 11.74 10.88
N ALA A 29 5.47 12.80 10.88
CA ALA A 29 5.02 14.14 10.47
C ALA A 29 4.48 14.17 9.02
N LYS A 30 4.83 13.17 8.20
CA LYS A 30 4.36 13.04 6.80
C LYS A 30 2.97 12.36 6.70
N GLY A 31 2.48 11.77 7.79
CA GLY A 31 1.20 11.07 7.84
C GLY A 31 1.29 9.67 8.45
N LYS A 32 0.19 8.93 8.35
CA LYS A 32 0.12 7.50 8.69
C LYS A 32 0.57 6.67 7.48
N PHE A 33 1.39 5.67 7.73
CA PHE A 33 1.83 4.67 6.78
C PHE A 33 1.34 3.31 7.23
N VAL A 34 0.91 2.50 6.28
CA VAL A 34 0.54 1.10 6.46
C VAL A 34 1.43 0.30 5.53
N PHE A 35 2.14 -0.68 6.08
CA PHE A 35 3.03 -1.57 5.35
C PHE A 35 2.49 -2.99 5.47
N LEU A 36 2.48 -3.73 4.36
CA LEU A 36 2.19 -5.14 4.33
C LEU A 36 3.34 -5.88 3.65
N ASP A 37 3.75 -6.99 4.25
CA ASP A 37 4.76 -7.91 3.74
C ASP A 37 4.11 -9.30 3.59
N PHE A 38 4.15 -9.85 2.39
CA PHE A 38 3.38 -11.04 2.01
C PHE A 38 4.28 -12.26 1.85
N VAL A 39 3.78 -13.43 2.24
CA VAL A 39 4.50 -14.69 2.04
C VAL A 39 4.56 -15.05 0.56
N THR A 40 3.48 -14.83 -0.20
CA THR A 40 3.38 -15.18 -1.62
C THR A 40 2.95 -14.00 -2.51
N ALA A 41 3.39 -14.00 -3.77
CA ALA A 41 2.96 -13.01 -4.76
C ALA A 41 1.45 -13.11 -5.07
N LYS A 42 0.88 -14.32 -5.04
CA LYS A 42 -0.56 -14.53 -5.18
C LYS A 42 -1.34 -13.88 -4.03
N GLY A 43 -0.92 -14.12 -2.78
CA GLY A 43 -1.54 -13.52 -1.61
C GLY A 43 -1.52 -11.99 -1.65
N GLN A 44 -0.39 -11.41 -2.10
CA GLN A 44 -0.31 -9.96 -2.35
C GLN A 44 -1.35 -9.48 -3.37
N ARG A 45 -1.47 -10.16 -4.52
CA ARG A 45 -2.41 -9.74 -5.57
C ARG A 45 -3.86 -9.87 -5.13
N ASP A 46 -4.23 -10.99 -4.51
CA ASP A 46 -5.59 -11.24 -4.02
C ASP A 46 -5.98 -10.19 -2.95
N TRP A 47 -5.05 -9.88 -2.03
CA TRP A 47 -5.26 -8.83 -1.04
C TRP A 47 -5.41 -7.45 -1.68
N LEU A 48 -4.54 -7.10 -2.63
CA LEU A 48 -4.50 -5.78 -3.27
C LEU A 48 -5.75 -5.53 -4.12
N GLU A 49 -6.25 -6.53 -4.84
CA GLU A 49 -7.52 -6.45 -5.57
C GLU A 49 -8.67 -6.10 -4.63
N THR A 50 -8.73 -6.79 -3.49
CA THR A 50 -9.75 -6.54 -2.46
C THR A 50 -9.61 -5.16 -1.84
N ALA A 51 -8.38 -4.76 -1.47
CA ALA A 51 -8.09 -3.48 -0.84
C ALA A 51 -8.47 -2.29 -1.76
N GLN A 52 -8.15 -2.39 -3.05
CA GLN A 52 -8.44 -1.36 -4.04
C GLN A 52 -9.94 -1.07 -4.23
N MET A 53 -10.81 -2.05 -3.98
CA MET A 53 -12.27 -1.83 -4.01
C MET A 53 -12.74 -0.82 -2.95
N TYR A 54 -12.02 -0.70 -1.83
CA TYR A 54 -12.29 0.28 -0.77
C TYR A 54 -11.65 1.65 -1.05
N GLY A 55 -10.97 1.80 -2.19
CA GLY A 55 -10.27 3.02 -2.59
C GLY A 55 -8.83 3.10 -2.06
N GLY A 56 -8.24 4.29 -2.13
CA GLY A 56 -6.87 4.54 -1.69
C GLY A 56 -5.82 4.43 -2.80
N VAL A 57 -4.56 4.62 -2.40
CA VAL A 57 -3.39 4.54 -3.28
C VAL A 57 -2.35 3.65 -2.61
N TYR A 58 -1.74 2.78 -3.41
CA TYR A 58 -0.83 1.74 -2.97
C TYR A 58 0.47 1.83 -3.76
N LEU A 59 1.61 1.81 -3.08
CA LEU A 59 2.90 1.53 -3.69
C LEU A 59 3.17 0.03 -3.56
N VAL A 60 3.33 -0.64 -4.69
CA VAL A 60 3.34 -2.08 -4.82
C VAL A 60 4.72 -2.53 -5.29
N GLY A 61 5.40 -3.35 -4.51
CA GLY A 61 6.67 -3.96 -4.89
C GLY A 61 6.62 -5.49 -4.84
N ASN A 62 7.78 -6.14 -4.87
CA ASN A 62 7.86 -7.60 -4.83
C ASN A 62 7.46 -8.14 -3.44
N ARG A 63 6.24 -8.67 -3.31
CA ARG A 63 5.65 -9.19 -2.07
C ARG A 63 5.49 -8.18 -0.94
N TRP A 64 5.43 -6.90 -1.26
CA TRP A 64 5.09 -5.87 -0.27
C TRP A 64 4.18 -4.80 -0.85
N VAL A 65 3.37 -4.22 0.03
CA VAL A 65 2.50 -3.09 -0.29
C VAL A 65 2.64 -2.01 0.77
N LEU A 66 2.65 -0.76 0.34
CA LEU A 66 2.62 0.41 1.19
C LEU A 66 1.41 1.28 0.84
N SER A 67 0.71 1.79 1.84
CA SER A 67 -0.30 2.84 1.66
C SER A 67 -0.08 4.00 2.63
N SER A 68 -0.25 5.21 2.12
CA SER A 68 -0.23 6.44 2.90
C SER A 68 -1.03 7.53 2.16
N SER A 69 -1.28 8.65 2.83
CA SER A 69 -1.84 9.86 2.23
C SER A 69 -1.00 11.05 2.68
N PRO A 70 -0.73 12.03 1.80
CA PRO A 70 -1.18 12.15 0.40
C PRO A 70 -0.34 11.33 -0.59
N ARG A 71 -0.81 11.14 -1.84
CA ARG A 71 -0.12 10.40 -2.95
C ARG A 71 1.38 10.70 -3.10
N LYS A 72 1.79 11.93 -2.80
CA LYS A 72 3.19 12.38 -2.80
C LYS A 72 4.12 11.56 -1.90
N ASN A 73 3.60 10.97 -0.81
CA ASN A 73 4.38 10.09 0.06
C ASN A 73 4.83 8.82 -0.67
N MET A 74 3.97 8.28 -1.53
CA MET A 74 4.21 7.06 -2.31
C MET A 74 5.15 7.36 -3.46
N GLU A 75 4.99 8.52 -4.12
CA GLU A 75 5.90 8.96 -5.20
C GLU A 75 7.34 9.06 -4.68
N ARG A 76 7.55 9.68 -3.51
CA ARG A 76 8.88 9.77 -2.89
C ARG A 76 9.47 8.40 -2.56
N LEU A 77 8.69 7.52 -1.94
CA LEU A 77 9.18 6.19 -1.56
C LEU A 77 9.39 5.28 -2.78
N ARG A 78 8.66 5.49 -3.88
CA ARG A 78 8.93 4.82 -5.15
C ARG A 78 10.29 5.21 -5.72
N ASP A 79 10.68 6.48 -5.60
CA ASP A 79 11.97 6.95 -6.12
C ASP A 79 13.14 6.26 -5.39
N ASP A 80 12.96 5.91 -4.11
CA ASP A 80 13.97 5.22 -3.29
C ASP A 80 13.95 3.68 -3.44
N PHE A 81 12.76 3.07 -3.52
CA PHE A 81 12.59 1.61 -3.43
C PHE A 81 12.03 0.95 -4.69
N GLY A 82 11.68 1.74 -5.70
CA GLY A 82 10.98 1.27 -6.89
C GLY A 82 9.53 0.87 -6.61
N GLY A 83 9.01 -0.04 -7.44
CA GLY A 83 7.63 -0.48 -7.41
C GLY A 83 6.68 0.36 -8.26
N THR A 84 5.41 -0.01 -8.23
CA THR A 84 4.34 0.59 -9.05
C THR A 84 3.30 1.23 -8.14
N ILE A 85 2.87 2.44 -8.47
CA ILE A 85 1.75 3.08 -7.77
C ILE A 85 0.44 2.61 -8.43
N GLU A 86 -0.30 1.77 -7.72
CA GLU A 86 -1.65 1.31 -8.08
C GLU A 86 -2.70 2.10 -7.26
N GLY A 87 -3.81 2.48 -7.88
CA GLY A 87 -4.87 3.24 -7.23
C GLY A 87 -6.16 2.44 -7.24
N GLY A 88 -6.98 2.58 -6.19
CA GLY A 88 -8.29 1.98 -6.16
C GLY A 88 -9.11 2.39 -7.39
N THR A 89 -9.75 1.42 -8.03
CA THR A 89 -10.79 1.71 -9.01
C THR A 89 -11.91 2.40 -8.25
N SER A 90 -12.02 3.72 -8.36
CA SER A 90 -13.21 4.40 -7.88
C SER A 90 -14.42 3.73 -8.55
N TYR A 91 -15.28 3.06 -7.78
CA TYR A 91 -16.60 2.63 -8.24
C TYR A 91 -17.48 3.88 -8.45
N GLY A 92 -17.09 4.70 -9.42
CA GLY A 92 -17.61 6.05 -9.59
C GLY A 92 -16.99 6.76 -10.77
N SER A 93 -17.03 6.13 -11.95
CA SER A 93 -17.17 6.77 -13.27
C SER A 93 -17.22 5.71 -14.36
N ALA A 94 -18.25 4.86 -14.34
CA ALA A 94 -18.79 4.31 -15.59
C ALA A 94 -19.94 5.21 -16.03
N SER A 95 -19.59 6.38 -16.55
CA SER A 95 -20.44 7.09 -17.51
C SER A 95 -20.46 6.25 -18.79
N GLY A 96 -21.34 5.27 -18.81
CA GLY A 96 -21.64 4.45 -19.98
C GLY A 96 -23.14 4.34 -20.12
N THR A 97 -23.75 5.32 -20.76
CA THR A 97 -25.10 5.20 -21.30
C THR A 97 -25.03 4.34 -22.57
N PRO A 98 -25.82 3.26 -22.70
CA PRO A 98 -26.17 2.73 -24.00
C PRO A 98 -27.68 2.94 -24.25
N ARG A 99 -27.96 3.83 -25.20
CA ARG A 99 -29.20 4.09 -25.97
C ARG A 99 -30.56 3.90 -25.29
#